data_AF-A0A2G8HVW4-F1
#
_entry.id   AF-A0A2G8HVW4-F1
#
_cell.length_a   1.000
_cell.length_b   1.000
_cell.length_c   1.000
_cell.angle_alpha   90.00
_cell.angle_beta   90.00
_cell.angle_gamma   90.00
#
_symmetry.space_group_name_H-M   'P 1'
#
loop_
_entity.id
_entity.type
_entity.pdbx_description
1 polymer ?
#
loop_
_entity_poly.entity_id
_entity_poly.type
_entity_poly.pdbx_seq_one_letter_code
_entity_poly.pdbx_strand_id
1 'polypeptide(L)'
;MKKVDSENFDTIVNTTRGPYLLKFGSTTCGPCQMMIPVLEKLAAENPDFPIYDIDTHESPELAEHFNIRSVPTMFFCEDRQVIMDLNGLTPYKDLQYIIDNINDPHLREYGEFKVDKKKDNFIPFLILGIIVFVLLLILI
;
A
#
# COMPACT_ATOMS: atom_id res chain seq x y z
N MET A 1 -9.50 9.38 -11.53
CA MET A 1 -8.90 8.05 -11.83
C MET A 1 -9.46 7.53 -13.14
N LYS A 2 -8.66 6.83 -13.95
CA LYS A 2 -9.12 6.25 -15.22
C LYS A 2 -9.63 4.82 -15.00
N LYS A 3 -10.81 4.49 -15.53
CA LYS A 3 -11.33 3.11 -15.51
C LYS A 3 -10.51 2.22 -16.43
N VAL A 4 -10.28 0.99 -16.00
CA VAL A 4 -9.58 -0.05 -16.74
C VAL A 4 -10.39 -1.34 -16.66
N ASP A 5 -10.51 -2.00 -17.80
CA ASP A 5 -11.21 -3.27 -17.96
C ASP A 5 -10.35 -4.23 -18.79
N SER A 6 -10.80 -5.46 -18.95
CA SER A 6 -10.06 -6.49 -19.69
C SER A 6 -9.81 -6.16 -21.15
N GLU A 7 -10.67 -5.35 -21.79
CA GLU A 7 -10.52 -4.99 -23.20
C GLU A 7 -9.38 -3.97 -23.40
N ASN A 8 -9.23 -3.05 -22.46
CA ASN A 8 -8.26 -1.96 -22.57
C ASN A 8 -6.99 -2.13 -21.72
N PHE A 9 -6.96 -3.09 -20.80
CA PHE A 9 -5.86 -3.31 -19.87
C PHE A 9 -4.51 -3.41 -20.57
N ASP A 10 -4.39 -4.30 -21.57
CA ASP A 10 -3.14 -4.52 -22.31
C ASP A 10 -2.64 -3.25 -23.00
N THR A 11 -3.55 -2.45 -23.55
CA THR A 11 -3.20 -1.18 -24.19
C THR A 11 -2.70 -0.18 -23.16
N ILE A 12 -3.36 -0.10 -22.01
CA ILE A 12 -3.00 0.83 -20.95
C ILE A 12 -1.62 0.48 -20.38
N VAL A 13 -1.40 -0.77 -19.95
CA VAL A 13 -0.10 -1.16 -19.37
C VAL A 13 1.06 -0.99 -20.34
N ASN A 14 0.84 -1.20 -21.65
CA ASN A 14 1.89 -1.02 -22.66
C ASN A 14 2.16 0.44 -23.03
N THR A 15 1.25 1.36 -22.73
CA THR A 15 1.39 2.79 -23.07
C THR A 15 1.75 3.67 -21.88
N THR A 16 1.46 3.19 -20.68
CA THR A 16 1.88 3.82 -19.43
C THR A 16 3.40 3.80 -19.32
N ARG A 17 3.97 4.95 -18.96
CA ARG A 17 5.41 5.08 -18.73
C ARG A 17 5.65 5.31 -17.25
N GLY A 18 6.60 4.57 -16.70
CA GLY A 18 6.95 4.63 -15.28
C GLY A 18 5.92 3.96 -14.38
N PRO A 19 6.04 4.15 -13.06
CA PRO A 19 5.20 3.47 -12.08
C PRO A 19 3.76 3.96 -12.11
N TYR A 20 2.82 3.06 -11.83
CA TYR A 20 1.40 3.34 -11.74
C TYR A 20 0.73 2.49 -10.66
N LEU A 21 -0.48 2.85 -10.27
CA LEU A 21 -1.29 2.12 -9.28
C LEU A 21 -2.53 1.52 -9.94
N LEU A 22 -2.70 0.22 -9.82
CA LEU A 22 -3.96 -0.48 -10.08
C LEU A 22 -4.73 -0.60 -8.78
N LYS A 23 -6.00 -0.21 -8.75
CA LYS A 23 -6.89 -0.46 -7.62
C LYS A 23 -8.04 -1.34 -8.07
N PHE A 24 -8.09 -2.55 -7.52
CA PHE A 24 -9.20 -3.48 -7.67
C PHE A 24 -10.25 -3.20 -6.61
N GLY A 25 -11.49 -3.05 -7.02
CA GLY A 25 -12.60 -2.71 -6.12
C GLY A 25 -13.96 -3.11 -6.67
N SER A 26 -15.00 -2.59 -6.02
CA SER A 26 -16.37 -2.67 -6.51
C SER A 26 -17.18 -1.47 -6.02
N THR A 27 -18.20 -1.07 -6.79
CA THR A 27 -19.11 0.02 -6.41
C THR A 27 -19.96 -0.27 -5.17
N THR A 28 -20.24 -1.54 -4.86
CA THR A 28 -21.04 -1.96 -3.70
C THR A 28 -20.21 -2.25 -2.44
N CYS A 29 -18.90 -2.06 -2.52
CA CYS A 29 -17.96 -2.30 -1.42
C CYS A 29 -17.74 -1.01 -0.60
N GLY A 30 -18.22 -0.99 0.65
CA GLY A 30 -18.07 0.15 1.56
C GLY A 30 -16.60 0.60 1.76
N PRO A 31 -15.66 -0.30 2.12
CA PRO A 31 -14.25 0.05 2.23
C PRO A 31 -13.65 0.61 0.93
N CYS A 32 -14.11 0.14 -0.23
CA CYS A 32 -13.66 0.64 -1.53
C CYS A 32 -14.11 2.09 -1.76
N GLN A 33 -15.33 2.44 -1.34
CA GLN A 33 -15.84 3.83 -1.37
C GLN A 33 -15.02 4.76 -0.48
N MET A 34 -14.57 4.28 0.69
CA MET A 34 -13.71 5.06 1.59
C MET A 34 -12.34 5.39 0.98
N MET A 35 -11.81 4.52 0.10
CA MET A 35 -10.55 4.76 -0.58
C MET A 35 -10.65 5.79 -1.72
N ILE A 36 -11.83 6.05 -2.27
CA ILE A 36 -12.01 7.00 -3.38
C ILE A 36 -11.44 8.39 -3.05
N PRO A 37 -11.86 9.09 -1.98
CA PRO A 37 -11.33 10.43 -1.68
C PRO A 37 -9.82 10.41 -1.36
N VAL A 38 -9.30 9.29 -0.84
CA VAL A 38 -7.86 9.11 -0.59
C VAL A 38 -7.09 9.06 -1.90
N LEU A 39 -7.55 8.26 -2.86
CA LEU A 39 -6.92 8.10 -4.17
C LEU A 39 -7.11 9.33 -5.08
N GLU A 40 -8.24 10.02 -4.97
CA GLU A 40 -8.46 11.30 -5.66
C GLU A 40 -7.47 12.36 -5.18
N LYS A 41 -7.26 12.45 -3.86
CA LYS A 41 -6.22 13.32 -3.30
C LYS A 41 -4.83 12.91 -3.78
N LEU A 42 -4.52 11.60 -3.75
CA LEU A 42 -3.23 11.08 -4.21
C LEU A 42 -2.98 11.44 -5.68
N ALA A 43 -3.96 11.27 -6.56
CA ALA A 43 -3.87 11.67 -7.96
C ALA A 43 -3.69 13.19 -8.14
N ALA A 44 -4.35 14.00 -7.30
CA ALA A 44 -4.23 15.45 -7.37
C ALA A 44 -2.83 15.94 -6.96
N GLU A 45 -2.20 15.30 -5.97
CA GLU A 45 -0.85 15.65 -5.52
C GLU A 45 0.26 15.03 -6.39
N ASN A 46 -0.05 13.98 -7.18
CA ASN A 46 0.89 13.29 -8.06
C ASN A 46 0.34 13.19 -9.49
N PRO A 47 0.23 14.31 -10.23
CA PRO A 47 -0.42 14.35 -11.55
C PRO A 47 0.26 13.47 -12.61
N ASP A 48 1.56 13.21 -12.44
CA ASP A 48 2.36 12.36 -13.33
C ASP A 48 2.32 10.87 -12.96
N PHE A 49 1.65 10.50 -11.86
CA PHE A 49 1.54 9.13 -11.38
C PHE A 49 0.13 8.57 -11.69
N PRO A 50 -0.02 7.67 -12.67
CA PRO A 50 -1.32 7.18 -13.07
C PRO A 50 -1.97 6.27 -12.02
N ILE A 51 -3.26 6.51 -11.76
CA ILE A 51 -4.09 5.66 -10.91
C ILE A 51 -5.28 5.13 -11.71
N TYR A 52 -5.37 3.82 -11.76
CA TYR A 52 -6.36 3.05 -12.51
C TYR A 52 -7.33 2.33 -11.57
N ASP A 53 -8.61 2.40 -11.88
CA ASP A 53 -9.69 1.75 -11.12
C ASP A 53 -10.23 0.57 -11.95
N ILE A 54 -10.20 -0.63 -11.37
CA ILE A 54 -10.67 -1.87 -11.96
C ILE A 54 -11.81 -2.41 -11.09
N ASP A 55 -12.99 -2.57 -11.68
CA ASP A 55 -14.13 -3.20 -11.00
C ASP A 55 -14.04 -4.72 -11.17
N THR A 56 -14.03 -5.46 -10.06
CA THR A 56 -13.86 -6.92 -10.07
C THR A 56 -15.08 -7.67 -10.58
N HIS A 57 -16.25 -7.04 -10.64
CA HIS A 57 -17.43 -7.62 -11.27
C HIS A 57 -17.46 -7.37 -12.78
N GLU A 58 -16.96 -6.20 -13.23
CA GLU A 58 -16.87 -5.87 -14.66
C GLU A 58 -15.70 -6.61 -15.35
N SER A 59 -14.65 -6.95 -14.62
CA SER A 59 -13.46 -7.64 -15.15
C SER A 59 -13.01 -8.81 -14.27
N PRO A 60 -13.81 -9.89 -14.17
CA PRO A 60 -13.52 -11.04 -13.32
C PRO A 60 -12.25 -11.79 -13.72
N GLU A 61 -11.93 -11.85 -15.01
CA GLU A 61 -10.70 -12.47 -15.53
C GLU A 61 -9.43 -11.71 -15.13
N LEU A 62 -9.48 -10.37 -15.07
CA LEU A 62 -8.36 -9.58 -14.51
C LEU A 62 -8.25 -9.81 -13.01
N ALA A 63 -9.37 -9.84 -12.30
CA ALA A 63 -9.37 -10.13 -10.87
C ALA A 63 -8.80 -11.54 -10.58
N GLU A 64 -9.12 -12.53 -11.40
CA GLU A 64 -8.54 -13.88 -11.31
C GLU A 64 -7.04 -13.86 -11.62
N HIS A 65 -6.62 -13.18 -12.68
CA HIS A 65 -5.21 -13.08 -13.06
C HIS A 65 -4.34 -12.47 -11.96
N PHE A 66 -4.83 -11.42 -11.29
CA PHE A 66 -4.17 -10.79 -10.16
C PHE A 66 -4.43 -11.50 -8.82
N ASN A 67 -5.16 -12.63 -8.83
CA ASN A 67 -5.51 -13.42 -7.64
C ASN A 67 -6.14 -12.55 -6.53
N ILE A 68 -7.10 -11.72 -6.91
CA ILE A 68 -7.83 -10.82 -6.01
C ILE A 68 -8.75 -11.65 -5.11
N ARG A 69 -8.47 -11.64 -3.80
CA ARG A 69 -9.24 -12.39 -2.77
C ARG A 69 -10.11 -11.49 -1.91
N SER A 70 -9.80 -10.22 -1.88
CA SER A 70 -10.49 -9.19 -1.10
C SER A 70 -10.44 -7.87 -1.85
N VAL A 71 -11.34 -6.96 -1.52
CA VAL A 71 -11.31 -5.60 -2.04
C VAL A 71 -11.44 -4.58 -0.89
N PRO A 72 -10.81 -3.41 -1.00
CA PRO A 72 -9.92 -3.00 -2.08
C PRO A 72 -8.55 -3.71 -2.00
N THR A 73 -7.98 -4.02 -3.15
CA THR A 73 -6.58 -4.45 -3.27
C THR A 73 -5.91 -3.55 -4.30
N MET A 74 -4.70 -3.11 -4.00
CA MET A 74 -3.95 -2.17 -4.83
C MET A 74 -2.59 -2.74 -5.19
N PHE A 75 -2.14 -2.51 -6.42
CA PHE A 75 -0.82 -2.93 -6.89
C PHE A 75 -0.09 -1.71 -7.43
N PHE A 76 1.10 -1.47 -6.90
CA PHE A 76 2.06 -0.60 -7.54
C PHE A 76 2.79 -1.42 -8.58
N CYS A 77 2.76 -0.96 -9.82
CA CYS A 77 3.34 -1.65 -10.96
C CYS A 77 4.24 -0.70 -11.74
N GLU A 78 5.21 -1.26 -12.45
CA GLU A 78 5.92 -0.58 -13.54
C GLU A 78 6.05 -1.60 -14.67
N ASP A 79 5.75 -1.15 -15.89
CA ASP A 79 5.59 -2.02 -17.06
C ASP A 79 4.54 -3.14 -16.82
N ARG A 80 4.96 -4.41 -16.78
CA ARG A 80 4.10 -5.57 -16.48
C ARG A 80 4.50 -6.27 -15.18
N GLN A 81 5.29 -5.60 -14.33
CA GLN A 81 5.78 -6.16 -13.09
C GLN A 81 5.11 -5.49 -11.90
N VAL A 82 4.71 -6.31 -10.93
CA VAL A 82 4.26 -5.82 -9.63
C VAL A 82 5.49 -5.45 -8.81
N ILE A 83 5.54 -4.20 -8.36
CA ILE A 83 6.54 -3.70 -7.41
C ILE A 83 6.12 -4.13 -6.01
N MET A 84 4.88 -3.84 -5.63
CA MET A 84 4.30 -4.25 -4.34
C MET A 84 2.77 -4.25 -4.40
N ASP A 85 2.16 -4.99 -3.50
CA ASP A 85 0.71 -5.01 -3.30
C ASP A 85 0.30 -4.52 -1.91
N LEU A 86 -0.92 -4.00 -1.82
CA LEU A 86 -1.56 -3.56 -0.60
C LEU A 86 -2.97 -4.12 -0.55
N ASN A 87 -3.37 -4.62 0.61
CA ASN A 87 -4.69 -5.18 0.82
C ASN A 87 -5.45 -4.37 1.87
N GLY A 88 -6.67 -3.94 1.53
CA GLY A 88 -7.56 -3.21 2.41
C GLY A 88 -7.36 -1.70 2.41
N LEU A 89 -7.83 -1.07 3.48
CA LEU A 89 -7.77 0.38 3.64
C LEU A 89 -6.32 0.81 3.90
N THR A 90 -5.84 1.76 3.09
CA THR A 90 -4.50 2.32 3.24
C THR A 90 -4.59 3.84 3.45
N PRO A 91 -3.99 4.38 4.52
CA PRO A 91 -3.91 5.82 4.72
C PRO A 91 -3.17 6.53 3.59
N TYR A 92 -3.59 7.76 3.28
CA TYR A 92 -2.95 8.62 2.28
C TYR A 92 -1.42 8.72 2.45
N LYS A 93 -0.94 8.87 3.69
CA LYS A 93 0.49 9.05 3.98
C LYS A 93 1.32 7.83 3.56
N ASP A 94 0.79 6.63 3.71
CA ASP A 94 1.51 5.41 3.39
C ASP A 94 1.59 5.25 1.86
N LEU A 95 0.50 5.58 1.14
CA LEU A 95 0.49 5.62 -0.32
C LEU A 95 1.48 6.66 -0.87
N GLN A 96 1.49 7.87 -0.29
CA GLN A 96 2.43 8.92 -0.69
C GLN A 96 3.88 8.50 -0.43
N TYR A 97 4.15 7.91 0.74
CA TYR A 97 5.48 7.40 1.06
C TYR A 97 5.95 6.34 0.05
N ILE A 98 5.05 5.46 -0.41
CA ILE A 98 5.37 4.48 -1.45
C ILE A 98 5.77 5.18 -2.75
N ILE A 99 4.98 6.16 -3.22
CA ILE A 99 5.29 6.91 -4.44
C ILE A 99 6.64 7.61 -4.31
N ASP A 100 6.88 8.30 -3.19
CA ASP A 100 8.11 9.05 -2.94
C ASP A 100 9.36 8.15 -2.93
N ASN A 101 9.21 6.87 -2.56
CA ASN A 101 10.30 5.91 -2.42
C ASN A 101 10.21 4.74 -3.41
N ILE A 102 9.45 4.88 -4.50
CA ILE A 102 9.18 3.79 -5.46
C ILE A 102 10.45 3.26 -6.17
N ASN A 103 11.53 4.04 -6.13
CA ASN A 103 12.83 3.70 -6.70
C ASN A 103 13.81 3.11 -5.69
N ASP A 104 13.38 2.85 -4.45
CA ASP A 104 14.21 2.17 -3.47
C ASP A 104 14.63 0.76 -3.97
N PRO A 105 15.93 0.43 -3.97
CA PRO A 105 16.39 -0.86 -4.48
C PRO A 105 15.86 -2.07 -3.71
N HIS A 106 15.70 -1.95 -2.38
CA HIS A 106 15.17 -3.04 -1.56
C HIS A 106 13.69 -3.25 -1.85
N LEU A 107 12.91 -2.16 -1.98
CA LEU A 107 11.52 -2.25 -2.38
C LEU A 107 11.39 -2.96 -3.73
N ARG A 108 12.21 -2.58 -4.72
CA ARG A 108 12.13 -3.18 -6.07
C ARG A 108 12.59 -4.63 -6.13
N GLU A 109 13.47 -5.05 -5.22
CA GLU A 109 13.96 -6.43 -5.17
C GLU A 109 13.01 -7.36 -4.38
N TYR A 110 12.45 -6.88 -3.28
CA TYR A 110 11.71 -7.72 -2.32
C TYR A 110 10.20 -7.45 -2.27
N GLY A 111 9.73 -6.35 -2.87
CA GLY A 111 8.33 -5.92 -2.80
C GLY A 111 7.89 -5.39 -1.44
N GLU A 112 8.85 -5.07 -0.57
CA GLU A 112 8.59 -4.51 0.76
C GLU A 112 9.69 -3.54 1.18
N PHE A 113 9.33 -2.60 2.06
CA PHE A 113 10.31 -1.72 2.69
C PHE A 113 11.12 -2.46 3.75
N LYS A 114 12.40 -2.12 3.84
CA LYS A 114 13.27 -2.60 4.90
C LYS A 114 12.75 -2.13 6.27
N VAL A 115 12.31 -3.07 7.10
CA VAL A 115 11.93 -2.78 8.49
C VAL A 115 13.19 -2.65 9.33
N ASP A 116 13.63 -1.42 9.56
CA ASP A 116 14.71 -1.18 10.51
C ASP A 116 14.22 -1.51 11.93
N LYS A 117 14.75 -2.58 12.51
CA LYS A 117 14.50 -2.93 13.91
C LYS A 117 14.98 -1.78 14.80
N LYS A 118 14.04 -0.95 15.26
CA LYS A 118 14.30 0.08 16.26
C LYS A 118 14.96 -0.59 17.46
N LYS A 119 16.17 -0.16 17.82
CA LYS A 119 16.88 -0.67 18.99
C LYS A 119 16.13 -0.15 20.21
N ASP A 120 15.33 -1.01 20.83
CA ASP A 120 14.50 -0.63 21.97
C ASP A 120 15.38 -0.33 23.18
N ASN A 121 15.76 0.94 23.34
CA ASN A 121 16.44 1.46 24.54
C ASN A 121 15.52 1.47 25.78
N PHE A 122 14.34 0.83 25.72
CA PHE A 122 13.33 0.78 26.78
C PHE A 122 13.70 -0.21 27.91
N ILE A 123 14.42 -1.27 27.56
CA ILE A 123 14.83 -2.33 28.50
C ILE A 123 15.63 -1.81 29.71
N PRO A 124 16.65 -0.93 29.57
CA PRO A 124 17.39 -0.42 30.72
C PRO A 124 16.53 0.44 31.66
N PHE A 125 15.55 1.19 31.13
CA PHE A 125 14.65 2.01 31.97
C PHE A 125 13.65 1.16 32.74
N LEU A 126 13.15 0.07 32.16
CA LEU A 126 12.23 -0.85 32.82
C LEU A 126 12.92 -1.61 33.96
N ILE A 127 14.16 -2.09 33.73
CA ILE A 127 14.96 -2.76 34.76
C ILE A 127 15.30 -1.80 35.91
N LEU A 128 15.71 -0.56 35.62
CA LEU A 128 16.00 0.43 36.65
C LEU A 128 14.75 0.77 37.47
N GLY A 129 13.59 0.91 36.82
CA GLY A 129 12.31 1.15 37.50
C GLY A 129 11.92 0.00 38.44
N ILE A 130 12.10 -1.26 38.01
CA ILE A 130 11.84 -2.44 38.84
C ILE A 130 12.80 -2.49 40.03
N ILE A 131 14.09 -2.23 39.82
CA ILE A 131 15.09 -2.22 40.89
C ILE A 131 14.75 -1.15 41.95
N VAL A 132 14.42 0.07 41.52
CA VAL A 132 14.02 1.15 42.43
C VAL A 132 12.75 0.80 43.20
N PHE A 133 11.76 0.20 42.53
CA PHE A 133 10.52 -0.25 43.16
C PHE A 133 10.76 -1.35 44.21
N VAL A 134 11.58 -2.34 43.89
CA VAL A 134 11.95 -3.42 44.83
C VAL A 134 12.73 -2.86 46.02
N LEU A 135 13.67 -1.93 45.80
CA LEU A 135 14.41 -1.28 46.89
C LEU A 135 13.49 -0.47 47.81
N LEU A 136 12.50 0.24 47.26
CA LEU A 136 11.51 0.97 48.06
C LEU A 136 10.63 0.04 48.90
N LEU A 137 10.25 -1.13 48.38
CA LEU A 137 9.48 -2.13 49.13
C LEU A 137 10.25 -2.79 50.26
N ILE A 138 11.59 -2.86 50.17
CA ILE A 138 12.44 -3.43 51.23
C ILE A 138 12.68 -2.42 52.37
N LEU A 139 12.45 -1.13 52.13
CA LEU A 139 12.68 -0.04 53.10
C LEU A 139 11.42 0.37 53.90
N ILE A 140 10.28 -0.26 53.67
CA ILE A 140 9.00 -0.08 54.39
C ILE A 140 8.74 -1.30 55.26
#